data_AF-A0A5C7XGV7-F1
#
_entry.id   AF-A0A5C7XGV7-F1
#
_cell.length_a   1.000
_cell.length_b   1.000
_cell.length_c   1.000
_cell.angle_alpha   90.00
_cell.angle_beta   90.00
_cell.angle_gamma   90.00
#
_symmetry.space_group_name_H-M   'P 1'
#
loop_
_entity.id
_entity.type
_entity.pdbx_description
1 polymer ?
#
loop_
_entity_poly.entity_id
_entity_poly.type
_entity_poly.pdbx_seq_one_letter_code
_entity_poly.pdbx_strand_id
1 'polypeptide(L)'
;MTHPLSSTVRHGVIAHGVIASAMAFSLCGCPQRPDAPPPETAVETPPPRAIGGDRDAHGCLAPAGYAWCERERACVRPWELAKQKGFENDAESYRRYCDSPAERDAASPPAGVGGG
;
A
#
# COMPACT_ATOMS: atom_id res chain seq x y z
N MET A 1 13.61 -6.69 -31.41
CA MET A 1 13.88 -5.33 -31.94
C MET A 1 14.14 -4.43 -30.77
N THR A 2 15.42 -4.31 -30.44
CA THR A 2 15.99 -3.69 -29.25
C THR A 2 16.35 -2.23 -29.55
N HIS A 3 15.76 -1.31 -28.77
CA HIS A 3 16.22 0.05 -28.40
C HIS A 3 16.83 0.97 -29.48
N PRO A 4 16.28 2.18 -29.69
CA PRO A 4 17.10 3.35 -30.01
C PRO A 4 17.53 4.06 -28.72
N LEU A 5 18.78 3.84 -28.34
CA LEU A 5 19.57 4.75 -27.53
C LEU A 5 19.70 6.08 -28.30
N SER A 6 18.92 7.10 -27.94
CA SER A 6 19.18 8.47 -28.40
C SER A 6 19.73 9.29 -27.23
N SER A 7 21.00 9.02 -26.95
CA SER A 7 21.85 9.88 -26.14
C SER A 7 22.12 11.15 -26.94
N THR A 8 21.54 12.27 -26.53
CA THR A 8 22.00 13.60 -26.97
C THR A 8 22.30 14.43 -25.72
N VAL A 9 23.37 14.05 -25.02
CA VAL A 9 24.08 14.94 -24.12
C VAL A 9 25.11 15.69 -24.96
N ARG A 10 24.83 16.95 -25.30
CA ARG A 10 25.84 17.91 -25.74
C ARG A 10 26.02 18.98 -24.66
N HIS A 11 27.05 18.76 -23.85
CA HIS A 11 28.02 19.74 -23.34
C HIS A 11 28.03 21.03 -24.19
N GLY A 12 28.15 22.25 -23.68
CA GLY A 12 28.57 22.76 -22.39
C GLY A 12 28.99 24.22 -22.59
N VAL A 13 29.17 24.95 -21.49
CA VAL A 13 29.99 26.17 -21.35
C VAL A 13 29.50 27.44 -22.05
N ILE A 14 28.81 28.30 -21.29
CA ILE A 14 28.93 29.77 -21.43
C ILE A 14 29.19 30.29 -20.01
N ALA A 15 30.46 30.34 -19.64
CA ALA A 15 31.25 31.56 -19.47
C ALA A 15 30.91 32.32 -18.17
N HIS A 16 31.77 32.11 -17.17
CA HIS A 16 31.88 32.95 -15.98
C HIS A 16 32.21 34.39 -16.38
N GLY A 17 31.22 35.27 -16.30
CA GLY A 17 31.40 36.72 -16.39
C GLY A 17 31.40 37.34 -15.00
N VAL A 18 32.59 37.44 -14.40
CA VAL A 18 32.85 38.14 -13.15
C VAL A 18 32.63 39.64 -13.39
N ILE A 19 31.65 40.27 -12.76
CA ILE A 19 31.67 41.73 -12.57
C ILE A 19 31.26 42.03 -11.13
N ALA A 20 32.28 42.29 -10.33
CA ALA A 20 32.19 42.94 -9.04
C ALA A 20 31.62 44.35 -9.21
N SER A 21 30.52 44.64 -8.53
CA SER A 21 30.07 46.01 -8.29
C SER A 21 29.72 46.14 -6.82
N ALA A 22 30.73 46.54 -6.03
CA ALA A 22 30.53 47.11 -4.72
C ALA A 22 29.87 48.49 -4.88
N MET A 23 28.60 48.62 -4.47
CA MET A 23 27.92 49.91 -4.37
C MET A 23 27.18 49.99 -3.04
N ALA A 24 27.78 50.82 -2.17
CA ALA A 24 27.18 51.75 -1.22
C ALA A 24 26.10 51.28 -0.22
N PHE A 25 26.48 51.41 1.06
CA PHE A 25 25.64 51.68 2.22
C PHE A 25 24.44 52.59 1.89
N SER A 26 23.22 52.13 2.18
CA SER A 26 22.05 52.99 2.32
C SER A 26 21.26 52.56 3.56
N LEU A 27 21.55 53.22 4.68
CA LEU A 27 20.83 53.10 5.95
C LEU A 27 19.64 54.06 5.94
N CYS A 28 18.43 53.55 5.69
CA CYS A 28 17.17 53.91 6.38
C CYS A 28 15.99 53.18 5.71
N GLY A 29 15.26 52.36 6.48
CA GLY A 29 13.93 51.86 6.10
C GLY A 29 13.70 50.38 6.42
N CYS A 30 13.20 50.09 7.63
CA CYS A 30 12.66 48.78 7.98
C CYS A 30 11.41 48.47 7.13
N PRO A 31 11.32 47.25 6.56
CA PRO A 31 10.27 46.38 7.04
C PRO A 31 10.85 45.06 7.53
N GLN A 32 10.77 44.89 8.84
CA GLN A 32 10.69 43.62 9.52
C GLN A 32 9.59 42.80 8.84
N ARG A 33 9.99 41.88 7.95
CA ARG A 33 9.12 40.80 7.53
C ARG A 33 8.89 39.96 8.79
N PRO A 34 7.63 39.73 9.22
CA PRO A 34 7.37 38.76 10.26
C PRO A 34 8.04 37.45 9.84
N ASP A 35 8.75 36.86 10.79
CA ASP A 35 9.47 35.59 10.66
C ASP A 35 8.69 34.66 9.74
N ALA A 36 9.18 34.53 8.50
CA ALA A 36 8.81 33.37 7.73
C ALA A 36 9.29 32.19 8.58
N PRO A 37 8.44 31.16 8.84
CA PRO A 37 8.99 29.92 9.34
C PRO A 37 10.19 29.57 8.46
N PRO A 38 11.28 29.02 9.02
CA PRO A 38 12.37 28.50 8.18
C PRO A 38 11.76 27.67 7.06
N PRO A 39 12.38 27.54 5.88
CA PRO A 39 11.94 26.52 4.94
C PRO A 39 12.06 25.20 5.69
N GLU A 40 10.95 24.83 6.32
CA GLU A 40 10.66 23.56 6.89
C GLU A 40 10.94 22.67 5.70
N THR A 41 12.09 21.99 5.77
CA THR A 41 12.43 20.84 4.94
C THR A 41 11.11 20.20 4.64
N ALA A 42 10.62 20.38 3.41
CA ALA A 42 9.26 20.03 3.07
C ALA A 42 9.14 18.58 3.48
N VAL A 43 8.43 18.33 4.58
CA VAL A 43 8.18 16.98 5.02
C VAL A 43 7.19 16.51 3.99
N GLU A 44 7.73 15.90 2.94
CA GLU A 44 6.97 15.33 1.85
C GLU A 44 6.05 14.31 2.50
N THR A 45 4.81 14.73 2.74
CA THR A 45 3.79 13.84 3.23
C THR A 45 3.60 12.84 2.09
N PRO A 46 3.83 11.53 2.33
CA PRO A 46 3.68 10.56 1.28
C PRO A 46 2.28 10.73 0.67
N PRO A 47 2.15 10.65 -0.67
CA PRO A 47 0.86 10.80 -1.31
C PRO A 47 -0.14 9.86 -0.65
N PRO A 48 -1.43 10.25 -0.57
CA PRO A 48 -2.45 9.40 0.02
C PRO A 48 -2.38 8.02 -0.62
N ARG A 49 -2.06 6.99 0.18
CA ARG A 49 -2.17 5.61 -0.27
C ARG A 49 -3.62 5.36 -0.64
N ALA A 50 -3.86 4.92 -1.86
CA ALA A 50 -5.19 4.50 -2.28
C ALA A 50 -5.68 3.44 -1.28
N ILE A 51 -6.80 3.70 -0.62
CA ILE A 51 -7.42 2.71 0.26
C ILE A 51 -8.14 1.72 -0.65
N GLY A 52 -7.60 0.51 -0.73
CA GLY A 52 -8.14 -0.57 -1.57
C GLY A 52 -7.35 -0.80 -2.84
N GLY A 53 -7.55 -1.97 -3.44
CA GLY A 53 -6.79 -2.44 -4.59
C GLY A 53 -5.53 -3.24 -4.24
N ASP A 54 -5.07 -3.17 -2.98
CA ASP A 54 -3.99 -4.04 -2.49
C ASP A 54 -4.43 -5.51 -2.55
N ARG A 55 -3.64 -6.30 -3.26
CA ARG A 55 -3.83 -7.75 -3.43
C ARG A 55 -2.66 -8.49 -2.81
N ASP A 56 -2.93 -9.63 -2.18
CA ASP A 56 -1.91 -10.56 -1.72
C ASP A 56 -1.30 -11.39 -2.88
N ALA A 57 -0.39 -12.32 -2.56
CA ALA A 57 0.26 -13.19 -3.53
C ALA A 57 -0.72 -14.08 -4.33
N HIS A 58 -1.92 -14.33 -3.80
CA HIS A 58 -2.98 -15.10 -4.44
C HIS A 58 -3.98 -14.21 -5.19
N GLY A 59 -3.79 -12.89 -5.16
CA GLY A 59 -4.69 -11.92 -5.79
C GLY A 59 -5.88 -11.52 -4.90
N CYS A 60 -5.91 -11.92 -3.62
CA CYS A 60 -7.01 -11.61 -2.72
C CYS A 60 -6.93 -10.18 -2.21
N LEU A 61 -8.08 -9.49 -2.18
CA LEU A 61 -8.19 -8.12 -1.68
C LEU A 61 -8.25 -8.12 -0.14
N ALA A 62 -7.09 -8.15 0.51
CA ALA A 62 -6.96 -8.14 1.96
C ALA A 62 -7.69 -6.96 2.63
N PRO A 63 -7.69 -5.71 2.10
CA PRO A 63 -8.45 -4.59 2.68
C PRO A 63 -9.97 -4.78 2.63
N ALA A 64 -10.48 -5.59 1.70
CA ALA A 64 -11.89 -5.98 1.64
C ALA A 64 -12.18 -7.23 2.49
N GLY A 65 -11.17 -7.75 3.18
CA GLY A 65 -11.21 -8.91 4.06
C GLY A 65 -11.35 -10.24 3.34
N TYR A 66 -10.87 -10.32 2.10
CA TYR A 66 -10.66 -11.58 1.41
C TYR A 66 -9.31 -12.20 1.82
N ALA A 67 -9.32 -13.50 2.07
CA ALA A 67 -8.15 -14.31 2.36
C ALA A 67 -8.15 -15.58 1.50
N TRP A 68 -6.97 -16.01 1.07
CA TRP A 68 -6.80 -17.24 0.31
C TRP A 68 -7.04 -18.47 1.19
N CYS A 69 -7.82 -19.42 0.69
CA CYS A 69 -8.06 -20.70 1.32
C CYS A 69 -7.67 -21.83 0.35
N GLU A 70 -6.65 -22.62 0.69
CA GLU A 70 -6.16 -23.70 -0.18
C GLU A 70 -7.23 -24.75 -0.48
N ARG A 71 -8.00 -25.15 0.54
CA ARG A 71 -9.12 -26.09 0.37
C ARG A 71 -10.16 -25.61 -0.64
N GLU A 72 -10.54 -24.34 -0.60
CA GLU A 72 -11.56 -23.75 -1.50
C GLU A 72 -10.95 -23.29 -2.84
N ARG A 73 -9.61 -23.18 -2.90
CA ARG A 73 -8.86 -22.62 -4.02
C ARG A 73 -9.40 -21.26 -4.47
N ALA A 74 -9.81 -20.46 -3.50
CA ALA A 74 -10.48 -19.19 -3.73
C ALA A 74 -10.17 -18.18 -2.64
N CYS A 75 -10.32 -16.91 -2.99
CA CYS A 75 -10.38 -15.82 -2.04
C CYS A 75 -11.76 -15.80 -1.38
N VAL A 76 -11.80 -16.06 -0.08
CA VAL A 76 -13.05 -16.11 0.71
C VAL A 76 -13.00 -15.09 1.84
N ARG A 77 -14.16 -14.75 2.41
CA ARG A 77 -14.26 -13.98 3.65
C ARG A 77 -14.32 -14.97 4.84
N PRO A 78 -13.31 -15.02 5.73
CA PRO A 78 -13.24 -16.03 6.80
C PRO A 78 -14.52 -16.18 7.63
N TRP A 79 -15.22 -15.08 7.94
CA TRP A 79 -16.43 -15.09 8.74
C TRP A 79 -17.67 -15.60 7.98
N GLU A 80 -17.73 -15.40 6.67
CA GLU A 80 -18.78 -16.00 5.85
C GLU A 80 -18.56 -17.51 5.71
N LEU A 81 -17.31 -17.92 5.51
CA LEU A 81 -16.94 -19.31 5.41
C LEU A 81 -17.19 -20.04 6.75
N ALA A 82 -16.81 -19.44 7.87
CA ALA A 82 -17.07 -19.96 9.22
C ALA A 82 -18.57 -20.21 9.44
N LYS A 83 -19.41 -19.23 9.09
CA LYS A 83 -20.87 -19.36 9.16
C LYS A 83 -21.40 -20.45 8.23
N GLN A 84 -20.86 -20.58 7.01
CA GLN A 84 -21.33 -21.55 6.02
C GLN A 84 -20.95 -22.99 6.38
N LYS A 85 -19.74 -23.18 6.91
CA LYS A 85 -19.18 -24.51 7.22
C LYS A 85 -19.42 -24.94 8.66
N GLY A 86 -19.90 -24.03 9.52
CA GLY A 86 -20.26 -24.33 10.90
C GLY A 86 -19.07 -24.45 11.85
N PHE A 87 -18.04 -23.61 11.68
CA PHE A 87 -16.92 -23.52 12.61
C PHE A 87 -16.81 -22.11 13.22
N GLU A 88 -16.02 -21.99 14.29
CA GLU A 88 -15.84 -20.73 15.02
C GLU A 88 -15.18 -19.64 14.16
N ASN A 89 -15.65 -18.40 14.30
CA ASN A 89 -15.10 -17.25 13.55
C ASN A 89 -13.78 -16.76 14.17
N ASP A 90 -12.74 -17.59 14.11
CA ASP A 90 -11.39 -17.29 14.59
C ASP A 90 -10.32 -17.73 13.58
N ALA A 91 -9.13 -17.14 13.70
CA ALA A 91 -8.04 -17.36 12.75
C ALA A 91 -7.42 -18.76 12.81
N GLU A 92 -7.55 -19.49 13.92
CA GLU A 92 -7.05 -20.87 14.03
C GLU A 92 -8.01 -21.83 13.34
N SER A 93 -9.31 -21.73 13.63
CA SER A 93 -10.34 -22.54 12.98
C SER A 93 -10.34 -22.35 11.46
N TYR A 94 -10.20 -21.10 10.99
CA TYR A 94 -10.04 -20.80 9.57
C TYR A 94 -8.81 -21.48 8.95
N ARG A 95 -7.63 -21.34 9.57
CA ARG A 95 -6.39 -21.98 9.07
C ARG A 95 -6.53 -23.49 9.02
N ARG A 96 -7.03 -24.10 10.10
CA ARG A 96 -7.28 -25.55 10.15
C ARG A 96 -8.22 -26.00 9.03
N TYR A 97 -9.28 -25.25 8.76
CA TYR A 97 -10.18 -25.53 7.66
C TYR A 97 -9.44 -25.47 6.32
N CYS A 98 -8.75 -24.38 6.04
CA CYS A 98 -8.11 -24.14 4.75
C CYS A 98 -6.89 -25.02 4.46
N ASP A 99 -6.15 -25.45 5.48
CA ASP A 99 -4.97 -26.32 5.34
C ASP A 99 -5.33 -27.80 5.20
N SER A 100 -6.59 -28.16 5.47
CA SER A 100 -7.05 -29.55 5.43
C SER A 100 -7.53 -29.96 4.03
N PRO A 101 -7.26 -31.19 3.57
CA PRO A 101 -7.67 -31.66 2.25
C PRO A 101 -9.19 -31.85 2.17
N ALA A 102 -9.79 -31.43 1.05
CA ALA A 102 -11.23 -31.45 0.75
C ALA A 102 -11.93 -32.80 1.04
N GLU A 103 -11.21 -33.91 0.90
CA GLU A 103 -11.74 -35.27 0.97
C GLU A 103 -12.30 -35.66 2.36
N ARG A 104 -11.81 -35.06 3.45
CA ARG A 104 -12.24 -35.39 4.81
C ARG A 104 -13.59 -34.79 5.21
N ASP A 105 -14.07 -33.77 4.51
CA ASP A 105 -15.30 -33.05 4.88
C ASP A 105 -16.57 -33.69 4.30
N ALA A 106 -16.44 -34.52 3.26
CA ALA A 106 -17.56 -35.32 2.75
C ALA A 106 -17.97 -36.45 3.73
N ALA A 107 -17.14 -36.75 4.74
CA ALA A 107 -17.33 -37.84 5.68
C ALA A 107 -18.04 -37.43 7.00
N SER A 108 -18.35 -36.14 7.20
CA SER A 108 -19.13 -35.70 8.37
C SER A 108 -20.62 -35.62 8.01
N PRO A 109 -21.47 -36.59 8.40
CA PRO A 109 -22.91 -36.39 8.37
C PRO A 109 -23.30 -35.24 9.33
N PRO A 110 -24.37 -34.49 9.04
CA PRO A 110 -24.81 -33.42 9.93
C PRO A 110 -25.11 -33.99 11.31
N ALA A 111 -24.53 -33.37 12.34
CA ALA A 111 -24.90 -33.64 13.73
C ALA A 111 -26.41 -33.43 13.86
N GLY A 112 -27.09 -34.48 14.33
CA GLY A 112 -28.54 -34.58 14.34
C GLY A 112 -29.24 -33.36 14.94
N VAL A 113 -30.25 -32.89 14.23
CA VAL A 113 -31.26 -32.00 14.80
C VAL A 113 -32.03 -32.79 15.85
N GLY A 114 -31.84 -32.44 17.13
CA GLY A 114 -32.61 -32.99 18.23
C GLY A 114 -34.03 -32.43 18.19
N GLY A 115 -35.01 -33.31 18.01
CA GLY A 115 -36.42 -32.98 18.22
C GLY A 115 -36.77 -32.98 19.71
N GLY A 116 -37.57 -31.99 20.11
CA GLY A 116 -38.23 -31.85 21.40
C GLY A 116 -39.46 -30.97 21.23
#